data_AF-A0A3E1KCL6-F1
#
_entry.id   AF-A0A3E1KCL6-F1
#
_cell.length_a   1.000
_cell.length_b   1.000
_cell.length_c   1.000
_cell.angle_alpha   90.00
_cell.angle_beta   90.00
_cell.angle_gamma   90.00
#
_symmetry.space_group_name_H-M   'P 1'
#
loop_
_entity.id
_entity.type
_entity.pdbx_description
1 polymer ?
#
loop_
_entity_poly.entity_id
_entity_poly.type
_entity_poly.pdbx_seq_one_letter_code
_entity_poly.pdbx_strand_id
1 'polypeptide(L)'
;MSFSVSPPVVIEAQPDTTTCGPTCLHAVYRHFGDDIELTRVIDEIHRLDHGGTLDVFLANHALARGYRAVIHTWNLEVFDPTWFAGPKIDLCERLRRQAAFKRREKLSIATDGYLQYLESGGRIRFEDLNRALLRRLLSDGHPVLTGLSATYLYRGAREWGPEDADDDIRGEPVGHFVVLAGYRRETREVIVADPTSPNPQGRQVYSVHIDRVIGAILLGALTYDANLLVIRPCSN
;
A
#
# COMPACT_ATOMS: atom_id res chain seq x y z
N MET A 1 -17.19 -28.64 -2.45
CA MET A 1 -16.92 -27.19 -2.62
C MET A 1 -15.62 -27.07 -3.39
N SER A 2 -15.70 -26.72 -4.66
CA SER A 2 -14.52 -26.47 -5.50
C SER A 2 -13.82 -25.22 -4.96
N PHE A 3 -12.65 -25.40 -4.34
CA PHE A 3 -11.74 -24.28 -4.08
C PHE A 3 -11.28 -23.78 -5.45
N SER A 4 -11.89 -22.70 -5.94
CA SER A 4 -11.30 -21.95 -7.04
C SER A 4 -9.98 -21.39 -6.49
N VAL A 5 -8.88 -21.91 -7.01
CA VAL A 5 -7.54 -21.36 -6.74
C VAL A 5 -7.50 -20.04 -7.49
N SER A 6 -7.45 -18.92 -6.77
CA SER A 6 -7.30 -17.59 -7.39
C SER A 6 -6.06 -17.58 -8.28
N PRO A 7 -6.12 -16.96 -9.48
CA PRO A 7 -4.99 -16.95 -10.40
C PRO A 7 -3.79 -16.24 -9.77
N PRO A 8 -2.55 -16.62 -10.14
CA PRO A 8 -1.36 -15.94 -9.66
C PRO A 8 -1.40 -14.46 -10.07
N VAL A 9 -0.96 -13.59 -9.17
CA VAL A 9 -0.84 -12.15 -9.46
C VAL A 9 0.26 -11.95 -10.51
N VAL A 10 -0.09 -11.22 -11.57
CA VAL A 10 0.85 -10.78 -12.61
C VAL A 10 1.04 -9.28 -12.44
N ILE A 11 2.29 -8.85 -12.30
CA ILE A 11 2.67 -7.45 -12.13
C ILE A 11 3.61 -7.02 -13.26
N GLU A 12 3.43 -5.80 -13.75
CA GLU A 12 4.31 -5.19 -14.75
C GLU A 12 5.46 -4.43 -14.08
N ALA A 13 6.51 -4.13 -14.84
CA ALA A 13 7.56 -3.24 -14.36
C ALA A 13 7.03 -1.80 -14.31
N GLN A 14 7.31 -1.07 -13.23
CA GLN A 14 6.96 0.35 -13.14
C GLN A 14 7.73 1.15 -14.20
N PRO A 15 7.08 2.09 -14.91
CA PRO A 15 7.75 2.93 -15.91
C PRO A 15 8.80 3.89 -15.35
N ASP A 16 8.62 4.37 -14.11
CA ASP A 16 9.50 5.33 -13.44
C ASP A 16 9.53 5.10 -11.92
N THR A 17 10.38 5.81 -11.17
CA THR A 17 10.58 5.63 -9.72
C THR A 17 9.35 6.02 -8.87
N THR A 18 8.35 6.67 -9.45
CA THR A 18 7.15 7.19 -8.74
C THR A 18 5.88 6.39 -9.01
N THR A 19 5.93 5.42 -9.92
CA THR A 19 4.76 4.69 -10.44
C THR A 19 4.55 3.32 -9.80
N CYS A 20 5.27 2.99 -8.72
CA CYS A 20 5.12 1.71 -7.99
C CYS A 20 3.68 1.48 -7.49
N GLY A 21 3.04 2.49 -6.90
CA GLY A 21 1.66 2.44 -6.40
C GLY A 21 0.63 2.14 -7.50
N PRO A 22 0.54 2.97 -8.57
CA PRO A 22 -0.30 2.70 -9.72
C PRO A 22 -0.06 1.34 -10.37
N THR A 23 1.19 0.91 -10.50
CA THR A 23 1.55 -0.40 -11.07
C THR A 23 1.05 -1.56 -10.18
N CYS A 24 1.15 -1.43 -8.86
CA CYS A 24 0.56 -2.38 -7.92
C CYS A 24 -0.96 -2.42 -8.02
N LEU A 25 -1.61 -1.25 -8.13
CA LEU A 25 -3.06 -1.17 -8.24
C LEU A 25 -3.55 -1.82 -9.54
N HIS A 26 -2.85 -1.58 -10.65
CA HIS A 26 -3.11 -2.22 -11.92
C HIS A 26 -3.02 -3.76 -11.82
N ALA A 27 -2.00 -4.30 -11.15
CA ALA A 27 -1.89 -5.74 -10.91
C ALA A 27 -3.07 -6.31 -10.11
N VAL A 28 -3.63 -5.53 -9.17
CA VAL A 28 -4.85 -5.90 -8.43
C VAL A 28 -6.07 -5.92 -9.35
N TYR A 29 -6.25 -4.93 -10.22
CA TYR A 29 -7.34 -4.93 -11.20
C TYR A 29 -7.28 -6.13 -12.15
N ARG A 30 -6.10 -6.40 -12.71
CA ARG A 30 -5.86 -7.58 -13.56
C ARG A 30 -6.20 -8.88 -12.86
N HIS A 31 -5.86 -9.03 -11.58
CA HIS A 31 -6.20 -10.23 -10.80
C HIS A 31 -7.72 -10.45 -10.72
N PHE A 32 -8.52 -9.38 -10.71
CA PHE A 32 -9.97 -9.45 -10.72
C PHE A 32 -10.60 -9.45 -12.13
N GLY A 33 -9.79 -9.53 -13.18
CA GLY A 33 -10.25 -9.53 -14.56
C GLY A 33 -10.73 -8.16 -15.08
N ASP A 34 -10.33 -7.07 -14.40
CA ASP A 34 -10.57 -5.70 -14.86
C ASP A 34 -9.40 -5.26 -15.75
N ASP A 35 -9.68 -5.14 -17.05
CA ASP A 35 -8.72 -4.86 -18.12
C ASP A 35 -8.64 -3.35 -18.38
N ILE A 36 -7.75 -2.68 -17.64
CA ILE A 36 -7.41 -1.27 -17.78
C ILE A 36 -5.92 -1.15 -18.09
N GLU A 37 -5.56 -0.30 -19.05
CA GLU A 37 -4.15 -0.02 -19.38
C GLU A 37 -3.39 0.60 -18.20
N LEU A 38 -2.16 0.16 -17.97
CA LEU A 38 -1.30 0.70 -16.89
C LEU A 38 -1.14 2.22 -16.98
N THR A 39 -0.93 2.74 -18.20
CA THR A 39 -0.78 4.19 -18.45
C THR A 39 -2.00 4.98 -17.98
N ARG A 40 -3.20 4.43 -18.20
CA ARG A 40 -4.45 5.05 -17.74
C ARG A 40 -4.53 5.09 -16.22
N VAL A 41 -4.11 4.02 -15.52
CA VAL A 41 -4.05 4.00 -14.04
C VAL A 41 -3.04 5.03 -13.53
N ILE A 42 -1.89 5.18 -14.19
CA ILE A 42 -0.87 6.17 -13.84
C ILE A 42 -1.38 7.60 -14.02
N ASP A 43 -2.08 7.88 -15.12
CA ASP A 43 -2.57 9.22 -15.46
C ASP A 43 -3.76 9.65 -14.59
N GLU A 44 -4.61 8.71 -14.15
CA GLU A 44 -5.81 8.99 -13.34
C GLU A 44 -5.49 9.18 -11.84
N ILE A 45 -4.32 8.76 -11.37
CA ILE A 45 -3.96 8.81 -9.94
C ILE A 45 -3.11 10.05 -9.63
N HIS A 46 -3.55 10.80 -8.62
CA HIS A 46 -2.80 11.95 -8.14
C HIS A 46 -1.44 11.54 -7.57
N ARG A 47 -0.38 12.21 -8.06
CA ARG A 47 1.01 12.05 -7.62
C ARG A 47 1.43 13.29 -6.84
N LEU A 48 2.29 13.10 -5.84
CA LEU A 48 2.86 14.21 -5.08
C LEU A 48 4.00 14.87 -5.86
N ASP A 49 4.16 16.19 -5.71
CA ASP A 49 5.18 16.99 -6.42
C ASP A 49 6.63 16.55 -6.12
N HIS A 50 6.87 15.93 -4.97
CA HIS A 50 8.16 15.36 -4.57
C HIS A 50 8.25 13.84 -4.76
N GLY A 51 7.38 13.27 -5.60
CA GLY A 51 7.37 11.86 -5.95
C GLY A 51 6.49 10.99 -5.04
N GLY A 52 6.04 9.88 -5.60
CA GLY A 52 5.25 8.85 -4.92
C GLY A 52 3.75 9.07 -4.96
N THR A 53 3.03 8.08 -4.43
CA THR A 53 1.57 8.02 -4.38
C THR A 53 1.15 7.68 -2.96
N LEU A 54 0.09 8.31 -2.42
CA LEU A 54 -0.47 7.90 -1.14
C LEU A 54 -1.44 6.72 -1.33
N ASP A 55 -1.48 5.79 -0.38
CA ASP A 55 -2.39 4.65 -0.37
C ASP A 55 -3.86 5.06 -0.58
N VAL A 56 -4.25 6.21 -0.03
CA VAL A 56 -5.60 6.74 -0.14
C VAL A 56 -5.98 7.14 -1.57
N PHE A 57 -5.04 7.58 -2.40
CA PHE A 57 -5.33 7.89 -3.81
C PHE A 57 -5.54 6.63 -4.63
N LEU A 58 -4.78 5.56 -4.33
CA LEU A 58 -5.01 4.24 -4.89
C LEU A 58 -6.39 3.70 -4.48
N ALA A 59 -6.77 3.92 -3.22
CA ALA A 59 -8.06 3.49 -2.68
C ALA A 59 -9.22 4.27 -3.30
N ASN A 60 -9.09 5.59 -3.48
CA ASN A 60 -10.09 6.44 -4.16
C ASN A 60 -10.30 6.02 -5.61
N HIS A 61 -9.22 5.74 -6.32
CA HIS A 61 -9.30 5.22 -7.69
C HIS A 61 -10.06 3.88 -7.73
N ALA A 62 -9.79 2.97 -6.78
CA ALA A 62 -10.54 1.72 -6.66
C ALA A 62 -12.03 1.92 -6.34
N LEU A 63 -12.38 2.83 -5.42
CA LEU A 63 -13.77 3.15 -5.11
C LEU A 63 -14.50 3.74 -6.33
N ALA A 64 -13.86 4.64 -7.07
CA ALA A 64 -14.42 5.23 -8.30
C ALA A 64 -14.70 4.17 -9.39
N ARG A 65 -13.93 3.07 -9.39
CA ARG A 65 -14.14 1.90 -10.26
C ARG A 65 -15.15 0.89 -9.72
N GLY A 66 -15.85 1.18 -8.62
CA GLY A 66 -16.87 0.30 -8.06
C GLY A 66 -16.32 -0.85 -7.21
N TYR A 67 -15.06 -0.81 -6.80
CA TYR A 67 -14.52 -1.75 -5.82
C TYR A 67 -14.87 -1.32 -4.39
N ARG A 68 -14.80 -2.26 -3.47
CA ARG A 68 -14.68 -1.97 -2.03
C ARG A 68 -13.20 -1.84 -1.70
N ALA A 69 -12.84 -0.78 -1.00
CA ALA A 69 -11.47 -0.56 -0.52
C ALA A 69 -11.47 -0.40 1.00
N VAL A 70 -10.59 -1.14 1.69
CA VAL A 70 -10.37 -1.04 3.14
C VAL A 70 -8.88 -0.81 3.39
N ILE A 71 -8.56 0.26 4.12
CA ILE A 71 -7.19 0.57 4.53
C ILE A 71 -7.01 0.11 5.97
N HIS A 72 -6.05 -0.77 6.23
CA HIS A 72 -5.48 -0.96 7.57
C HIS A 72 -4.28 -0.03 7.69
N THR A 73 -4.22 0.81 8.71
CA THR A 73 -3.16 1.83 8.81
C THR A 73 -2.42 1.75 10.14
N TRP A 74 -1.12 2.02 10.07
CA TRP A 74 -0.22 2.29 11.20
C TRP A 74 0.53 3.62 11.00
N ASN A 75 0.06 4.47 10.09
CA ASN A 75 0.63 5.79 9.87
C ASN A 75 0.18 6.74 10.98
N LEU A 76 1.05 6.89 11.99
CA LEU A 76 0.81 7.74 13.17
C LEU A 76 1.00 9.24 12.89
N GLU A 77 1.53 9.64 11.73
CA GLU A 77 1.56 11.05 11.33
C GLU A 77 0.15 11.55 11.01
N VAL A 78 -0.68 10.68 10.41
CA VAL A 78 -2.06 10.97 10.02
C VAL A 78 -3.04 10.58 11.12
N PHE A 79 -2.99 9.33 11.60
CA PHE A 79 -4.02 8.77 12.46
C PHE A 79 -3.54 8.62 13.91
N ASP A 80 -4.37 9.10 14.84
CA ASP A 80 -4.17 8.82 16.26
C ASP A 80 -4.88 7.51 16.65
N PRO A 81 -4.21 6.57 17.35
CA PRO A 81 -4.82 5.30 17.75
C PRO A 81 -6.11 5.46 18.57
N THR A 82 -6.23 6.55 19.34
CA THR A 82 -7.43 6.81 20.15
C THR A 82 -8.67 7.08 19.31
N TRP A 83 -8.52 7.43 18.03
CA TRP A 83 -9.64 7.64 17.12
C TRP A 83 -10.39 6.34 16.79
N PHE A 84 -9.79 5.19 17.08
CA PHE A 84 -10.37 3.86 16.84
C PHE A 84 -10.89 3.19 18.11
N ALA A 85 -10.85 3.88 19.26
CA ALA A 85 -11.24 3.31 20.56
C ALA A 85 -12.76 3.07 20.73
N GLY A 86 -13.60 3.60 19.83
CA GLY A 86 -15.04 3.36 19.92
C GLY A 86 -15.86 3.85 18.72
N PRO A 87 -17.10 3.35 18.55
CA PRO A 87 -17.92 3.58 17.36
C PRO A 87 -18.46 5.00 17.21
N LYS A 88 -18.26 5.87 18.21
CA LYS A 88 -18.76 7.25 18.22
C LYS A 88 -17.76 8.28 17.68
N ILE A 89 -16.54 7.85 17.35
CA ILE A 89 -15.55 8.77 16.80
C ILE A 89 -15.79 8.93 15.29
N ASP A 90 -16.00 10.17 14.88
CA ASP A 90 -16.06 10.56 13.48
C ASP A 90 -14.63 10.86 12.97
N LEU A 91 -14.10 9.98 12.11
CA LEU A 91 -12.77 10.16 11.53
C LEU A 91 -12.69 11.41 10.64
N CYS A 92 -13.76 11.77 9.93
CA CYS A 92 -13.78 12.96 9.09
C CYS A 92 -13.68 14.23 9.95
N GLU A 93 -14.37 14.29 11.08
CA GLU A 93 -14.23 15.39 12.05
C GLU A 93 -12.79 15.50 12.57
N ARG A 94 -12.18 14.36 12.94
CA ARG A 94 -10.81 14.33 13.48
C ARG A 94 -9.77 14.77 12.47
N LEU A 95 -9.87 14.31 11.23
CA LEU A 95 -8.99 14.70 10.13
C LEU A 95 -9.09 16.21 9.86
N ARG A 96 -10.31 16.76 9.71
CA ARG A 96 -10.51 18.21 9.49
C ARG A 96 -9.94 19.06 10.62
N ARG A 97 -10.16 18.65 11.87
CA ARG A 97 -9.59 19.35 13.03
C ARG A 97 -8.09 19.26 13.06
N GLN A 98 -7.51 18.09 12.80
CA GLN A 98 -6.07 17.92 12.75
C GLN A 98 -5.44 18.83 11.70
N ALA A 99 -5.99 18.86 10.48
CA ALA A 99 -5.50 19.73 9.40
C ALA A 99 -5.60 21.23 9.73
N ALA A 100 -6.63 21.65 10.48
CA ALA A 100 -6.74 23.04 10.94
C ALA A 100 -5.60 23.48 11.86
N PHE A 101 -5.01 22.56 12.65
CA PHE A 101 -3.90 22.84 13.55
C PHE A 101 -2.52 22.51 12.96
N LYS A 102 -2.40 21.41 12.21
CA LYS A 102 -1.13 20.93 11.64
C LYS A 102 -0.99 21.41 10.20
N ARG A 103 -0.40 22.59 9.99
CA ARG A 103 -0.15 23.20 8.67
C ARG A 103 1.04 22.57 7.94
N ARG A 104 0.97 21.27 7.65
CA ARG A 104 1.95 20.54 6.83
C ARG A 104 1.31 20.20 5.49
N GLU A 105 2.00 20.50 4.40
CA GLU A 105 1.49 20.30 3.04
C GLU A 105 1.11 18.84 2.77
N LYS A 106 2.03 17.89 3.00
CA LYS A 106 1.78 16.45 2.79
C LYS A 106 0.61 15.93 3.64
N LEU A 107 0.46 16.42 4.88
CA LEU A 107 -0.67 16.04 5.74
C LEU A 107 -2.01 16.59 5.22
N SER A 108 -2.00 17.80 4.68
CA SER A 108 -3.21 18.43 4.13
C SER A 108 -3.68 17.66 2.90
N ILE A 109 -2.76 17.34 1.98
CA ILE A 109 -3.03 16.51 0.80
C ILE A 109 -3.56 15.12 1.21
N ALA A 110 -2.93 14.47 2.19
CA ALA A 110 -3.40 13.19 2.72
C ALA A 110 -4.81 13.31 3.34
N THR A 111 -5.05 14.38 4.10
CA THR A 111 -6.35 14.65 4.74
C THR A 111 -7.46 14.77 3.70
N ASP A 112 -7.25 15.54 2.64
CA ASP A 112 -8.24 15.71 1.57
C ASP A 112 -8.54 14.37 0.88
N GLY A 113 -7.50 13.58 0.60
CA GLY A 113 -7.65 12.23 0.06
C GLY A 113 -8.48 11.32 0.98
N TYR A 114 -8.21 11.32 2.29
CA TYR A 114 -8.95 10.49 3.25
C TYR A 114 -10.38 10.95 3.48
N LEU A 115 -10.66 12.26 3.40
CA LEU A 115 -12.03 12.77 3.46
C LEU A 115 -12.83 12.30 2.25
N GLN A 116 -12.30 12.42 1.03
CA GLN A 116 -12.93 11.88 -0.17
C GLN A 116 -13.16 10.37 -0.07
N TYR A 117 -12.17 9.63 0.44
CA TYR A 117 -12.22 8.18 0.62
C TYR A 117 -13.34 7.76 1.55
N LEU A 118 -13.44 8.40 2.71
CA LEU A 118 -14.47 8.10 3.71
C LEU A 118 -15.86 8.50 3.19
N GLU A 119 -15.99 9.65 2.53
CA GLU A 119 -17.25 10.10 1.90
C GLU A 119 -17.71 9.14 0.78
N SER A 120 -16.77 8.52 0.06
CA SER A 120 -17.05 7.53 -0.99
C SER A 120 -17.29 6.10 -0.45
N GLY A 121 -17.40 5.92 0.87
CA GLY A 121 -17.70 4.62 1.50
C GLY A 121 -16.48 3.77 1.84
N GLY A 122 -15.29 4.33 1.71
CA GLY A 122 -14.04 3.75 2.21
C GLY A 122 -14.07 3.47 3.71
N ARG A 123 -13.28 2.49 4.15
CA ARG A 123 -13.21 2.09 5.56
C ARG A 123 -11.78 1.98 6.04
N ILE A 124 -11.49 2.63 7.16
CA ILE A 124 -10.18 2.57 7.81
C ILE A 124 -10.25 1.63 9.01
N ARG A 125 -9.21 0.81 9.18
CA ARG A 125 -9.04 -0.09 10.32
C ARG A 125 -7.70 0.19 10.99
N PHE A 126 -7.69 0.11 12.30
CA PHE A 126 -6.50 0.14 13.13
C PHE A 126 -6.54 -1.07 14.05
N GLU A 127 -5.66 -2.03 13.82
CA GLU A 127 -5.47 -3.24 14.63
C GLU A 127 -3.99 -3.63 14.57
N ASP A 128 -3.50 -4.44 15.51
CA ASP A 128 -2.08 -4.80 15.54
C ASP A 128 -1.65 -5.54 14.26
N LEU A 129 -0.58 -5.06 13.61
CA LEU A 129 0.03 -5.80 12.51
C LEU A 129 0.73 -7.04 13.06
N ASN A 130 0.12 -8.19 12.85
CA ASN A 130 0.66 -9.46 13.28
C ASN A 130 0.51 -10.54 12.21
N ARG A 131 1.14 -11.69 12.44
CA ARG A 131 1.10 -12.83 11.51
C ARG A 131 -0.32 -13.32 11.25
N ALA A 132 -1.21 -13.27 12.25
CA ALA A 132 -2.58 -13.74 12.10
C ALA A 132 -3.39 -12.82 11.18
N LEU A 133 -3.22 -11.49 11.28
CA LEU A 133 -3.81 -10.51 10.37
C LEU A 133 -3.40 -10.79 8.92
N LEU A 134 -2.09 -10.85 8.63
CA LEU A 134 -1.61 -11.08 7.27
C LEU A 134 -2.10 -12.43 6.71
N ARG A 135 -2.04 -13.49 7.52
CA ARG A 135 -2.55 -14.81 7.13
C ARG A 135 -4.04 -14.79 6.81
N ARG A 136 -4.84 -14.07 7.60
CA ARG A 136 -6.28 -13.92 7.39
C ARG A 136 -6.58 -13.14 6.11
N LEU A 137 -5.83 -12.08 5.82
CA LEU A 137 -6.06 -11.28 4.62
C LEU A 137 -5.65 -12.01 3.33
N LEU A 138 -4.66 -12.90 3.43
CA LEU A 138 -4.12 -13.67 2.30
C LEU A 138 -4.69 -15.09 2.16
N SER A 139 -5.56 -15.54 3.08
CA SER A 139 -6.06 -16.93 3.10
C SER A 139 -6.88 -17.29 1.87
N ASP A 140 -7.55 -16.30 1.29
CA ASP A 140 -8.51 -16.50 0.20
C ASP A 140 -7.87 -16.26 -1.18
N GLY A 141 -6.53 -16.20 -1.24
CA GLY A 141 -5.76 -16.04 -2.48
C GLY A 141 -5.85 -14.66 -3.14
N HIS A 142 -6.54 -13.70 -2.52
CA HIS A 142 -6.71 -12.36 -3.05
C HIS A 142 -5.54 -11.43 -2.68
N PRO A 143 -5.04 -10.60 -3.61
CA PRO A 143 -3.91 -9.71 -3.37
C PRO A 143 -4.23 -8.65 -2.32
N VAL A 144 -3.19 -8.19 -1.63
CA VAL A 144 -3.24 -7.02 -0.74
C VAL A 144 -2.12 -6.07 -1.13
N LEU A 145 -2.47 -4.82 -1.42
CA LEU A 145 -1.50 -3.77 -1.75
C LEU A 145 -0.94 -3.20 -0.45
N THR A 146 0.34 -2.85 -0.40
CA THR A 146 0.94 -2.29 0.81
C THR A 146 2.06 -1.32 0.48
N GLY A 147 2.09 -0.19 1.20
CA GLY A 147 3.26 0.69 1.28
C GLY A 147 4.16 0.26 2.42
N LEU A 148 5.45 0.05 2.13
CA LEU A 148 6.46 -0.46 3.05
C LEU A 148 7.84 0.19 2.85
N SER A 149 8.79 -0.07 3.74
CA SER A 149 10.19 0.33 3.55
C SER A 149 10.92 -0.62 2.59
N ALA A 150 11.30 -0.10 1.42
CA ALA A 150 12.10 -0.79 0.42
C ALA A 150 13.50 -1.11 0.98
N THR A 151 14.12 -0.12 1.63
CA THR A 151 15.43 -0.24 2.29
C THR A 151 15.46 -1.45 3.24
N TYR A 152 14.44 -1.60 4.09
CA TYR A 152 14.38 -2.72 5.02
C TYR A 152 14.02 -4.05 4.34
N LEU A 153 13.07 -4.03 3.39
CA LEU A 153 12.62 -5.23 2.67
C LEU A 153 13.77 -5.88 1.91
N TYR A 154 14.50 -5.08 1.14
CA TYR A 154 15.62 -5.52 0.32
C TYR A 154 16.90 -5.75 1.13
N ARG A 155 16.99 -5.16 2.33
CA ARG A 155 18.26 -5.00 3.08
C ARG A 155 19.32 -4.29 2.22
N GLY A 156 18.88 -3.27 1.50
CA GLY A 156 19.72 -2.43 0.65
C GLY A 156 20.29 -1.24 1.40
N ALA A 157 21.19 -0.52 0.73
CA ALA A 157 21.62 0.80 1.17
C ALA A 157 20.43 1.77 1.16
N ARG A 158 20.61 2.92 1.80
CA ARG A 158 19.70 4.06 1.66
C ARG A 158 19.98 4.77 0.34
N GLU A 159 19.05 5.55 -0.16
CA GLU A 159 19.19 6.23 -1.45
C GLU A 159 19.54 7.72 -1.24
N TRP A 160 20.41 8.26 -2.10
CA TRP A 160 20.91 9.63 -2.00
C TRP A 160 20.89 10.37 -3.32
N GLY A 161 20.42 11.62 -3.27
CA GLY A 161 20.44 12.53 -4.41
C GLY A 161 19.34 12.25 -5.44
N PRO A 162 19.31 12.99 -6.55
CA PRO A 162 18.24 12.92 -7.55
C PRO A 162 18.27 11.67 -8.43
N GLU A 163 19.38 10.91 -8.38
CA GLU A 163 19.58 9.66 -9.13
C GLU A 163 19.33 8.43 -8.26
N ASP A 164 18.81 8.61 -7.04
CA ASP A 164 18.47 7.54 -6.10
C ASP A 164 19.66 6.57 -5.86
N ALA A 165 20.88 7.12 -5.74
CA ALA A 165 22.10 6.32 -5.66
C ALA A 165 22.27 5.68 -4.27
N ASP A 166 22.73 4.42 -4.25
CA ASP A 166 23.06 3.70 -3.00
C ASP A 166 24.14 4.45 -2.18
N ASP A 167 23.78 4.85 -0.96
CA ASP A 167 24.69 5.46 0.00
C ASP A 167 24.27 5.14 1.45
N ASP A 168 25.08 4.36 2.16
CA ASP A 168 24.78 3.90 3.51
C ASP A 168 24.98 4.96 4.60
N ILE A 169 25.64 6.08 4.29
CA ILE A 169 25.92 7.17 5.23
C ILE A 169 24.97 8.36 5.01
N ARG A 170 24.96 8.92 3.79
CA ARG A 170 24.22 10.12 3.42
C ARG A 170 22.77 9.81 3.06
N GLY A 171 22.50 8.62 2.55
CA GLY A 171 21.19 8.27 2.02
C GLY A 171 20.08 8.32 3.06
N GLU A 172 18.85 8.42 2.58
CA GLU A 172 17.64 8.33 3.39
C GLU A 172 16.87 7.03 3.08
N PRO A 173 16.11 6.48 4.04
CA PRO A 173 15.30 5.29 3.81
C PRO A 173 14.19 5.58 2.79
N VAL A 174 13.92 4.60 1.93
CA VAL A 174 12.99 4.73 0.81
C VAL A 174 11.77 3.82 0.99
N GLY A 175 10.62 4.37 0.61
CA GLY A 175 9.32 3.74 0.65
C GLY A 175 8.99 3.10 -0.69
N HIS A 176 8.16 2.06 -0.68
CA HIS A 176 7.78 1.36 -1.89
C HIS A 176 6.43 0.68 -1.76
N PHE A 177 5.73 0.57 -2.88
CA PHE A 177 4.51 -0.21 -2.98
C PHE A 177 4.77 -1.57 -3.61
N VAL A 178 4.22 -2.60 -2.98
CA VAL A 178 4.21 -3.97 -3.51
C VAL A 178 2.82 -4.59 -3.35
N VAL A 179 2.61 -5.72 -4.02
CA VAL A 179 1.44 -6.57 -3.82
C VAL A 179 1.82 -7.83 -3.05
N LEU A 180 1.19 -8.06 -1.91
CA LEU A 180 1.23 -9.34 -1.19
C LEU A 180 0.27 -10.30 -1.90
N ALA A 181 0.81 -11.25 -2.65
CA ALA A 181 0.09 -12.13 -3.57
C ALA A 181 -0.30 -13.49 -2.95
N GLY A 182 0.18 -13.81 -1.75
CA GLY A 182 -0.18 -15.06 -1.07
C GLY A 182 0.71 -15.38 0.13
N TYR A 183 0.39 -16.48 0.82
CA TYR A 183 1.13 -16.93 2.01
C TYR A 183 1.37 -18.44 1.98
N ARG A 184 2.64 -18.85 2.12
CA ARG A 184 3.07 -20.25 2.25
C ARG A 184 3.16 -20.63 3.72
N ARG A 185 2.28 -21.52 4.18
CA ARG A 185 2.16 -21.85 5.60
C ARG A 185 3.37 -22.64 6.13
N GLU A 186 3.92 -23.50 5.29
CA GLU A 186 5.01 -24.42 5.60
C GLU A 186 6.31 -23.66 5.86
N THR A 187 6.61 -22.67 5.01
CA THR A 187 7.83 -21.85 5.09
C THR A 187 7.63 -20.52 5.81
N ARG A 188 6.37 -20.15 6.15
CA ARG A 188 5.98 -18.86 6.74
C ARG A 188 6.38 -17.67 5.88
N GLU A 189 6.31 -17.85 4.57
CA GLU A 189 6.68 -16.82 3.60
C GLU A 189 5.44 -16.18 2.98
N VAL A 190 5.53 -14.89 2.73
CA VAL A 190 4.60 -14.13 1.91
C VAL A 190 5.18 -14.06 0.50
N ILE A 191 4.34 -14.28 -0.50
CA ILE A 191 4.69 -14.07 -1.91
C ILE A 191 4.51 -12.58 -2.19
N VAL A 192 5.58 -11.91 -2.58
CA VAL A 192 5.59 -10.49 -2.94
C VAL A 192 5.68 -10.38 -4.45
N ALA A 193 4.79 -9.61 -5.04
CA ALA A 193 4.85 -9.17 -6.43
C ALA A 193 5.21 -7.67 -6.43
N ASP A 194 6.31 -7.35 -7.08
CA ASP A 194 7.04 -6.10 -6.92
C ASP A 194 7.31 -5.46 -8.30
N PRO A 195 6.88 -4.20 -8.51
CA PRO A 195 7.00 -3.55 -9.80
C PRO A 195 8.41 -3.00 -10.08
N THR A 196 9.34 -2.98 -9.12
CA THR A 196 10.70 -2.44 -9.32
C THR A 196 11.44 -3.20 -10.42
N SER A 197 12.09 -2.46 -11.32
CA SER A 197 12.93 -3.00 -12.40
C SER A 197 14.15 -2.11 -12.66
N PRO A 198 15.39 -2.65 -12.64
CA PRO A 198 15.72 -4.02 -12.23
C PRO A 198 15.42 -4.25 -10.74
N ASN A 199 14.83 -5.39 -10.41
CA ASN A 199 14.50 -5.71 -9.02
C ASN A 199 15.77 -6.16 -8.24
N PRO A 200 16.06 -5.63 -7.04
CA PRO A 200 17.18 -6.08 -6.21
C PRO A 200 17.17 -7.57 -5.85
N GLN A 201 16.00 -8.22 -5.87
CA GLN A 201 15.82 -9.67 -5.67
C GLN A 201 15.98 -10.49 -6.96
N GLY A 202 16.25 -9.84 -8.10
CA GLY A 202 16.47 -10.46 -9.41
C GLY A 202 15.20 -10.92 -10.13
N ARG A 203 14.02 -10.78 -9.52
CA ARG A 203 12.72 -11.18 -10.07
C ARG A 203 11.60 -10.34 -9.47
N GLN A 204 10.53 -10.11 -10.23
CA GLN A 204 9.37 -9.34 -9.77
C GLN A 204 8.51 -10.11 -8.75
N VAL A 205 8.55 -11.45 -8.77
CA VAL A 205 7.79 -12.27 -7.81
C VAL A 205 8.73 -13.14 -7.00
N TYR A 206 8.76 -12.92 -5.68
CA TYR A 206 9.65 -13.63 -4.75
C TYR A 206 8.99 -13.90 -3.40
N SER A 207 9.59 -14.79 -2.61
CA SER A 207 9.13 -15.12 -1.26
C SER A 207 9.91 -14.35 -0.21
N VAL A 208 9.23 -13.84 0.81
CA VAL A 208 9.84 -13.17 1.96
C VAL A 208 9.26 -13.73 3.24
N HIS A 209 10.10 -14.03 4.23
CA HIS A 209 9.60 -14.45 5.54
C HIS A 209 8.66 -13.39 6.14
N ILE A 210 7.52 -13.82 6.67
CA ILE A 210 6.43 -12.94 7.12
C ILE A 210 6.88 -11.86 8.12
N ASP A 211 7.88 -12.14 8.95
CA ASP A 211 8.41 -11.14 9.90
C ASP A 211 9.12 -9.98 9.22
N ARG A 212 9.82 -10.25 8.12
CA ARG A 212 10.45 -9.18 7.36
C ARG A 212 9.40 -8.32 6.67
N VAL A 213 8.31 -8.92 6.19
CA VAL A 213 7.18 -8.17 5.62
C VAL A 213 6.52 -7.29 6.69
N ILE A 214 6.24 -7.84 7.88
CA ILE A 214 5.69 -7.06 9.00
C ILE A 214 6.62 -5.89 9.36
N GLY A 215 7.93 -6.16 9.48
CA GLY A 215 8.93 -5.12 9.77
C GLY A 215 8.99 -4.05 8.69
N ALA A 216 8.98 -4.46 7.41
CA ALA A 216 9.00 -3.54 6.27
C ALA A 216 7.75 -2.63 6.26
N ILE A 217 6.56 -3.18 6.51
CA ILE A 217 5.31 -2.40 6.56
C ILE A 217 5.37 -1.38 7.69
N LEU A 218 5.72 -1.79 8.91
CA LEU A 218 5.78 -0.86 10.06
C LEU A 218 6.85 0.23 9.86
N LEU A 219 8.02 -0.12 9.33
CA LEU A 219 9.09 0.84 9.02
C LEU A 219 8.74 1.74 7.84
N GLY A 220 7.75 1.39 7.02
CA GLY A 220 7.17 2.28 6.00
C GLY A 220 6.60 3.58 6.59
N ALA A 221 6.36 3.66 7.90
CA ALA A 221 5.93 4.90 8.55
C ALA A 221 6.96 6.04 8.37
N LEU A 222 8.25 5.71 8.18
CA LEU A 222 9.31 6.70 7.90
C LEU A 222 9.09 7.45 6.58
N THR A 223 8.34 6.86 5.65
CA THR A 223 8.12 7.37 4.29
C THR A 223 6.67 7.76 4.04
N TYR A 224 5.89 7.94 5.13
CA TYR A 224 4.44 8.22 5.11
C TYR A 224 3.56 7.03 4.69
N ASP A 225 4.14 5.83 4.60
CA ASP A 225 3.43 4.57 4.36
C ASP A 225 3.01 3.92 5.68
N ALA A 226 3.17 2.60 5.82
CA ALA A 226 2.65 1.75 6.89
C ALA A 226 1.14 1.50 6.79
N ASN A 227 0.75 0.83 5.72
CA ASN A 227 -0.64 0.44 5.48
C ASN A 227 -0.76 -0.93 4.80
N LEU A 228 -1.95 -1.53 4.89
CA LEU A 228 -2.43 -2.56 3.97
C LEU A 228 -3.71 -2.04 3.30
N LEU A 229 -3.72 -1.99 1.98
CA LEU A 229 -4.88 -1.66 1.17
C LEU A 229 -5.52 -2.94 0.61
N VAL A 230 -6.69 -3.27 1.13
CA VAL A 230 -7.49 -4.44 0.73
C VAL A 230 -8.58 -4.00 -0.23
N ILE A 231 -8.44 -4.38 -1.50
CA ILE A 231 -9.39 -4.05 -2.56
C ILE A 231 -10.12 -5.31 -2.98
N ARG A 232 -11.45 -5.27 -3.03
CA ARG A 232 -12.30 -6.42 -3.39
C ARG A 232 -13.44 -5.95 -4.30
N PRO A 233 -13.82 -6.73 -5.33
CA PRO A 233 -15.04 -6.45 -6.08
C PRO A 233 -16.25 -6.28 -5.14
N CYS A 234 -17.20 -5.42 -5.50
CA CYS A 234 -18.52 -5.49 -4.90
C CYS A 234 -19.16 -6.83 -5.27
N SER A 235 -19.70 -7.54 -4.28
CA SER A 235 -20.50 -8.73 -4.57
C SER A 235 -21.79 -8.24 -5.22
N ASN A 236 -22.08 -8.66 -6.45
CA ASN A 236 -23.44 -8.57 -6.99
C ASN A 236 -24.39 -9.47 -6.19
#